data_AF-A0A2P2LRI3-F1
#
_entry.id   AF-A0A2P2LRI3-F1
#
_cell.length_a   1.000
_cell.length_b   1.000
_cell.length_c   1.000
_cell.angle_alpha   90.00
_cell.angle_beta   90.00
_cell.angle_gamma   90.00
#
_symmetry.space_group_name_H-M   'P 1'
#
loop_
_entity.id
_entity.type
_entity.pdbx_description
1 polymer ?
#
loop_
_entity_poly.entity_id
_entity_poly.type
_entity_poly.pdbx_seq_one_letter_code
_entity_poly.pdbx_strand_id
1 'polypeptide(L)'
;MAEYRVSIYGRKQSEWDQLASWFVNYAIYSDNAIWLIQLPRLYNVYKQMGTVKSFQNILDNVFIPLFEVTINPCSHPQLHVFLMQVSLAEILRSDPFMSHFYNVLNSW
;
A
#
# COMPACT_ATOMS: atom_id res chain seq x y z
N MET A 1 -16.96 1.20 15.01
CA MET A 1 -15.89 1.36 14.00
C MET A 1 -14.69 0.56 14.46
N ALA A 2 -14.19 -0.34 13.60
CA ALA A 2 -13.00 -1.15 13.86
C ALA A 2 -11.86 -0.66 12.97
N GLU A 3 -10.65 -0.58 13.54
CA GLU A 3 -9.44 -0.21 12.81
C GLU A 3 -8.56 -1.44 12.66
N TYR A 4 -8.36 -1.89 11.42
CA TYR A 4 -7.50 -3.01 11.08
C TYR A 4 -6.17 -2.50 10.54
N ARG A 5 -5.09 -3.17 10.90
CA ARG A 5 -3.73 -2.83 10.47
C ARG A 5 -3.17 -3.99 9.68
N VAL A 6 -2.71 -3.72 8.46
CA VAL A 6 -2.08 -4.70 7.58
C VAL A 6 -0.70 -4.19 7.19
N SER A 7 0.30 -5.06 7.25
CA SER A 7 1.67 -4.70 6.91
C SER A 7 2.01 -5.04 5.46
N ILE A 8 2.62 -4.09 4.75
CA ILE A 8 3.39 -4.33 3.53
C ILE A 8 4.87 -4.23 3.92
N TYR A 9 5.67 -5.23 3.57
CA TYR A 9 7.07 -5.31 3.99
C TYR A 9 8.03 -4.74 2.95
N GLY A 10 7.57 -4.59 1.69
CA GLY A 10 8.37 -4.03 0.61
C GLY A 10 9.51 -4.96 0.16
N ARG A 11 9.34 -6.28 0.33
CA ARG A 11 10.34 -7.26 -0.12
C ARG A 11 10.20 -7.58 -1.61
N LYS A 12 8.98 -7.48 -2.14
CA LYS A 12 8.62 -7.70 -3.55
C LYS A 12 7.47 -6.78 -3.93
N GLN A 13 7.45 -6.28 -5.18
CA GLN A 13 6.33 -5.51 -5.73
C GLN A 13 4.99 -6.26 -5.68
N SER A 14 5.03 -7.58 -5.87
CA SER A 14 3.83 -8.44 -5.87
C SER A 14 3.10 -8.52 -4.53
N GLU A 15 3.66 -7.98 -3.42
CA GLU A 15 2.97 -7.96 -2.12
C GLU A 15 1.65 -7.19 -2.20
N TRP A 16 1.59 -6.11 -2.99
CA TRP A 16 0.37 -5.33 -3.18
C TRP A 16 -0.72 -6.12 -3.91
N ASP A 17 -0.38 -6.78 -5.02
CA ASP A 17 -1.33 -7.61 -5.77
C ASP A 17 -1.84 -8.78 -4.95
N GLN A 18 -0.98 -9.43 -4.17
CA GLN A 18 -1.37 -10.52 -3.28
C GLN A 18 -2.34 -10.05 -2.20
N LEU A 19 -2.06 -8.90 -1.58
CA LEU A 19 -2.94 -8.32 -0.57
C LEU A 19 -4.30 -7.93 -1.16
N ALA A 20 -4.28 -7.25 -2.31
CA ALA A 20 -5.48 -6.82 -2.99
C ALA A 20 -6.34 -8.01 -3.44
N SER A 21 -5.71 -9.05 -3.99
CA SER A 21 -6.41 -10.28 -4.38
C SER A 21 -7.06 -10.96 -3.18
N TRP A 22 -6.35 -11.07 -2.06
CA TRP A 22 -6.92 -11.60 -0.82
C TRP A 22 -8.13 -10.77 -0.36
N PHE A 23 -8.02 -9.44 -0.35
CA PHE A 23 -9.11 -8.57 0.09
C PHE A 23 -10.36 -8.70 -0.79
N VAL A 24 -10.18 -8.70 -2.12
CA VAL A 24 -11.29 -8.77 -3.09
C VAL A 24 -11.91 -10.17 -3.09
N ASN A 25 -11.10 -11.23 -3.12
CA ASN A 25 -11.60 -12.60 -3.22
C ASN A 25 -12.42 -13.03 -1.99
N TYR A 26 -12.09 -12.49 -0.82
CA TYR A 26 -12.82 -12.77 0.42
C TYR A 26 -13.86 -11.70 0.77
N ALA A 27 -14.12 -10.73 -0.12
CA ALA A 27 -15.15 -9.71 0.07
C ALA A 27 -15.03 -8.98 1.43
N ILE A 28 -13.80 -8.61 1.83
CA ILE A 28 -13.50 -8.07 3.17
C ILE A 28 -13.85 -6.57 3.30
N TYR A 29 -14.90 -6.12 2.61
CA TYR A 29 -15.40 -4.75 2.66
C TYR A 29 -16.41 -4.56 3.80
N SER A 30 -16.34 -3.43 4.49
CA SER A 30 -17.32 -3.06 5.52
C SER A 30 -17.30 -1.56 5.77
N ASP A 31 -18.47 -0.93 5.80
CA ASP A 31 -18.63 0.51 6.09
C ASP A 31 -18.18 0.89 7.51
N ASN A 32 -17.97 -0.10 8.39
CA ASN A 32 -17.56 0.10 9.78
C ASN A 32 -16.08 -0.27 10.02
N ALA A 33 -15.33 -0.60 8.98
CA ALA A 33 -13.94 -1.03 9.06
C ALA A 33 -13.02 -0.06 8.32
N ILE A 34 -12.01 0.45 9.02
CA ILE A 34 -10.92 1.22 8.42
C ILE A 34 -9.69 0.32 8.35
N TRP A 35 -9.05 0.28 7.19
CA TRP A 35 -7.82 -0.48 6.97
C TRP A 35 -6.64 0.48 6.91
N LEU A 36 -5.60 0.20 7.69
CA LEU A 36 -4.37 0.99 7.74
C LEU A 36 -3.22 0.15 7.21
N ILE A 37 -2.51 0.68 6.22
CA ILE A 37 -1.30 0.06 5.68
C ILE A 37 -0.09 0.50 6.48
N GLN A 38 0.63 -0.48 7.01
CA GLN A 38 1.83 -0.30 7.80
C GLN A 38 3.06 -0.71 7.00
N LEU A 39 4.13 0.06 7.16
CA LEU A 39 5.45 -0.23 6.58
C LEU A 39 6.46 -0.46 7.72
N PRO A 40 6.73 -1.74 8.08
CA PRO A 40 7.68 -2.06 9.14
C PRO A 40 9.11 -1.60 8.79
N ARG A 41 9.82 -1.01 9.76
CA ARG A 41 11.21 -0.52 9.60
C ARG A 41 12.24 -1.66 9.72
N LEU A 42 12.10 -2.69 8.89
CA LEU A 42 12.88 -3.93 8.95
C LEU A 42 14.01 -4.02 7.90
N TYR A 43 14.42 -2.90 7.30
CA TYR A 43 15.46 -2.85 6.26
C TYR A 43 16.74 -3.60 6.64
N ASN A 44 17.26 -3.41 7.87
CA ASN A 44 18.50 -4.03 8.31
C ASN A 44 18.43 -5.57 8.29
N VAL A 45 17.27 -6.13 8.67
CA VAL A 45 17.03 -7.58 8.65
C VAL A 45 17.02 -8.08 7.21
N TYR A 46 16.29 -7.40 6.32
CA TYR A 46 16.19 -7.82 4.92
C TYR A 46 17.49 -7.67 4.14
N LYS A 47 18.33 -6.68 4.50
CA LYS A 47 19.67 -6.52 3.95
C LYS A 47 20.58 -7.67 4.37
N GLN A 48 20.53 -8.06 5.65
CA GLN A 48 21.31 -9.20 6.16
C GLN A 48 20.89 -10.54 5.55
N MET A 49 19.60 -10.71 5.27
CA MET A 49 19.06 -11.89 4.58
C MET A 49 19.34 -11.92 3.07
N GLY A 50 19.88 -10.85 2.49
CA GLY A 50 20.13 -10.73 1.05
C GLY A 50 18.87 -10.56 0.19
N THR A 51 17.70 -10.39 0.81
CA THR A 51 16.40 -10.22 0.11
C THR A 51 16.30 -8.86 -0.58
N VAL A 52 16.96 -7.83 -0.05
CA VAL A 52 17.01 -6.48 -0.64
C VAL A 52 18.45 -5.97 -0.68
N LYS A 53 18.84 -5.32 -1.78
CA LYS A 53 20.22 -4.81 -1.96
C LYS A 53 20.38 -3.40 -1.39
N SER A 54 19.37 -2.56 -1.55
CA SER A 54 19.36 -1.15 -1.14
C SER A 54 18.03 -0.78 -0.52
N PHE A 55 17.99 0.34 0.21
CA PHE A 55 16.72 0.89 0.72
C PHE A 55 15.81 1.34 -0.42
N GLN A 56 16.40 1.82 -1.53
CA GLN A 56 15.67 2.14 -2.76
C GLN A 56 14.83 0.96 -3.25
N ASN A 57 15.33 -0.28 -3.18
CA ASN A 57 14.52 -1.43 -3.57
C ASN A 57 13.25 -1.59 -2.73
N ILE A 58 13.28 -1.25 -1.43
CA ILE A 58 12.07 -1.27 -0.60
C ILE A 58 11.11 -0.17 -1.05
N LEU A 59 11.62 1.03 -1.30
CA LEU A 59 10.81 2.14 -1.81
C LEU A 59 10.16 1.79 -3.15
N ASP A 60 10.94 1.25 -4.08
CA ASP A 60 10.46 0.80 -5.38
C ASP A 60 9.38 -0.27 -5.24
N ASN A 61 9.59 -1.25 -4.36
CA ASN A 61 8.62 -2.31 -4.11
C ASN A 61 7.30 -1.82 -3.52
N VAL A 62 7.34 -0.73 -2.75
CA VAL A 62 6.17 -0.18 -2.08
C VAL A 62 5.44 0.85 -2.96
N PHE A 63 6.17 1.77 -3.57
CA PHE A 63 5.57 2.96 -4.20
C PHE A 63 5.32 2.80 -5.70
N ILE A 64 6.13 2.03 -6.44
CA ILE A 64 5.92 1.87 -7.88
C ILE A 64 4.53 1.28 -8.20
N PRO A 65 4.07 0.17 -7.58
CA PRO A 65 2.75 -0.39 -7.88
C PRO A 65 1.61 0.58 -7.54
N LEU A 66 1.78 1.40 -6.51
CA LEU A 66 0.82 2.46 -6.16
C LEU A 66 0.78 3.55 -7.22
N PHE A 67 1.93 3.97 -7.75
CA PHE A 67 1.94 4.96 -8.83
C PHE A 67 1.37 4.38 -10.13
N GLU A 68 1.75 3.16 -10.50
CA GLU A 68 1.25 2.48 -11.71
C GLU A 68 -0.29 2.38 -11.71
N VAL A 69 -0.89 1.96 -10.60
CA VAL A 69 -2.35 1.84 -10.48
C VAL A 69 -3.06 3.20 -10.43
N THR A 70 -2.42 4.24 -9.86
CA THR A 70 -2.99 5.61 -9.88
C THR A 70 -2.97 6.24 -11.27
N ILE A 71 -1.95 5.94 -12.09
CA ILE A 71 -1.85 6.44 -13.47
C ILE A 71 -2.78 5.63 -14.39
N ASN A 72 -2.81 4.30 -14.22
CA ASN A 72 -3.61 3.40 -15.04
C ASN A 72 -4.30 2.34 -14.15
N PRO A 73 -5.59 2.53 -13.80
CA PRO A 73 -6.35 1.57 -12.99
C PRO A 73 -6.41 0.14 -13.56
N CYS A 74 -6.24 -0.03 -14.88
CA CYS A 74 -6.26 -1.33 -15.53
C CYS A 74 -4.96 -2.13 -15.35
N SER A 75 -3.87 -1.50 -14.90
CA SER A 75 -2.59 -2.20 -14.64
C SER A 75 -2.72 -3.20 -13.49
N HIS A 76 -3.41 -2.80 -12.42
CA HIS A 76 -3.65 -3.62 -11.23
C HIS A 76 -5.13 -3.49 -10.79
N PRO A 77 -6.07 -4.16 -11.46
CA PRO A 77 -7.51 -3.92 -11.25
C PRO A 77 -7.98 -4.26 -9.83
N GLN A 78 -7.46 -5.34 -9.23
CA GLN A 78 -7.80 -5.69 -7.85
C GLN A 78 -7.21 -4.70 -6.85
N LEU A 79 -5.99 -4.22 -7.10
CA LEU A 79 -5.34 -3.20 -6.28
C LEU A 79 -6.09 -1.87 -6.35
N HIS A 80 -6.58 -1.49 -7.52
CA HIS A 80 -7.41 -0.30 -7.66
C HIS A 80 -8.66 -0.37 -6.78
N VAL A 81 -9.42 -1.48 -6.84
CA VAL A 81 -10.60 -1.70 -6.01
C VAL A 81 -10.23 -1.69 -4.51
N PHE A 82 -9.11 -2.32 -4.15
CA PHE A 82 -8.61 -2.31 -2.78
C PHE A 82 -8.32 -0.89 -2.28
N LEU A 83 -7.61 -0.08 -3.06
CA LEU A 83 -7.25 1.30 -2.68
C LEU A 83 -8.46 2.23 -2.57
N MET A 84 -9.54 1.95 -3.31
CA MET A 84 -10.81 2.68 -3.15
C MET A 84 -11.50 2.40 -1.81
N GLN A 85 -11.22 1.25 -1.18
CA GLN A 85 -11.81 0.84 0.10
C GLN A 85 -10.90 1.13 1.29
N VAL A 86 -9.59 1.05 1.08
CA VAL A 86 -8.60 1.28 2.12
C VAL A 86 -8.32 2.78 2.22
N SER A 87 -8.72 3.38 3.34
CA SER A 87 -8.22 4.70 3.72
C SER A 87 -6.71 4.56 3.94
N LEU A 88 -5.87 5.03 3.00
CA LEU A 88 -4.41 5.03 3.09
C LEU A 88 -3.89 6.01 4.18
N ALA A 89 -4.52 6.05 5.36
CA ALA A 89 -4.38 7.12 6.32
C ALA A 89 -3.10 7.04 7.16
N GLU A 90 -2.43 5.88 7.28
CA GLU A 90 -1.24 5.78 8.15
C GLU A 90 0.06 6.29 7.48
N ILE A 91 0.24 6.12 6.16
CA ILE A 91 1.35 6.78 5.44
C ILE A 91 1.13 8.29 5.39
N LEU A 92 -0.12 8.73 5.22
CA LEU A 92 -0.49 10.14 5.08
C LEU A 92 -0.43 10.94 6.39
N ARG A 93 -0.66 10.31 7.55
CA ARG A 93 -0.66 11.03 8.85
C ARG A 93 0.73 11.40 9.38
N SER A 94 1.80 10.84 8.82
CA SER A 94 3.16 11.01 9.36
C SER A 94 4.08 11.87 8.50
N ASP A 95 3.72 12.18 7.25
CA ASP A 95 4.56 12.94 6.32
C ASP A 95 3.81 14.14 5.67
N PRO A 96 4.24 15.39 5.92
CA PRO A 96 3.64 16.60 5.33
C PRO A 96 3.63 16.62 3.79
N PHE A 97 4.62 15.98 3.14
CA PHE A 97 4.76 15.96 1.68
C PHE A 97 3.60 15.22 1.00
N MET A 98 3.05 14.21 1.66
CA MET A 98 2.00 13.36 1.10
C MET A 98 0.57 13.92 1.28
N SER A 99 0.39 14.96 2.11
CA SER A 99 -0.89 15.69 2.19
C SER A 99 -1.28 16.31 0.84
N HIS A 100 -0.29 16.70 0.04
CA HIS A 100 -0.48 17.19 -1.32
C HIS A 100 -1.00 16.08 -2.26
N PHE A 101 -0.50 14.85 -2.10
CA PHE A 101 -0.93 13.68 -2.87
C PHE A 101 -2.38 13.29 -2.58
N TYR A 102 -2.80 13.36 -1.31
CA TYR A 102 -4.20 13.10 -0.92
C TYR A 102 -5.19 14.10 -1.55
N ASN A 103 -4.79 15.37 -1.70
CA ASN A 103 -5.63 16.38 -2.35
C ASN A 103 -5.70 16.18 -3.88
N VAL A 104 -4.62 15.70 -4.50
CA VAL A 104 -4.60 15.34 -5.93
C VAL A 104 -5.50 14.13 -6.22
N LEU A 105 -5.52 13.13 -5.34
CA LEU A 105 -6.37 11.95 -5.50
C LEU A 105 -7.87 12.23 -5.30
N ASN A 106 -8.22 13.23 -4.49
CA ASN A 106 -9.61 13.61 -4.21
C ASN A 106 -10.12 14.78 -5.06
N SER A 107 -9.37 15.23 -6.07
CA SER A 107 -9.75 16.34 -6.96
C SER A 107 -10.22 15.88 -8.36
N TRP A 108 -10.46 14.57 -8.54
CA TRP A 108 -11.07 13.98 -9.72
C TRP A 108 -12.27 13.11 -9.34
#